data_AF-A0A2M7H990-F1
#
_entry.id   AF-A0A2M7H990-F1
#
_cell.length_a   1.000
_cell.length_b   1.000
_cell.length_c   1.000
_cell.angle_alpha   90.00
_cell.angle_beta   90.00
_cell.angle_gamma   90.00
#
_symmetry.space_group_name_H-M   'P 1'
#
loop_
_entity.id
_entity.type
_entity.pdbx_description
1 polymer ?
#
loop_
_entity_poly.entity_id
_entity_poly.type
_entity_poly.pdbx_seq_one_letter_code
_entity_poly.pdbx_strand_id
1 'polypeptide(L)'
;MVKPINQHWVPQFYLKEFSTPETRKMKYPQVWIFSKHDSDGEEQITRVRNVCAKRYLYSPRDESGLRSWEVDDELQGVESLLGPIWPRCY
;
A
#
# COMPACT_ATOMS: atom_id res chain seq x y z
N MET A 1 9.93 -1.68 17.54
CA MET A 1 9.18 -1.79 16.27
C MET A 1 8.41 -0.50 16.05
N VAL A 2 8.51 0.09 14.85
CA VAL A 2 7.70 1.27 14.48
C VAL A 2 6.34 0.75 14.03
N LYS A 3 5.27 1.16 14.72
CA LYS A 3 3.91 0.73 14.40
C LYS A 3 3.51 1.23 13.00
N PRO A 4 2.99 0.39 12.10
CA PRO A 4 2.57 0.82 10.78
C PRO A 4 1.43 1.84 10.87
N ILE A 5 1.66 3.03 10.32
CA ILE A 5 0.70 4.15 10.37
C ILE A 5 -0.21 4.17 9.14
N ASN A 6 0.28 3.65 8.00
CA ASN A 6 -0.43 3.61 6.73
C ASN A 6 -0.54 2.15 6.27
N GLN A 7 -1.75 1.66 6.18
CA GLN A 7 -2.10 0.32 5.71
C GLN A 7 -2.79 0.44 4.35
N HIS A 8 -2.50 -0.50 3.46
CA HIS A 8 -3.00 -0.52 2.09
C HIS A 8 -4.19 -1.45 1.94
N TRP A 9 -5.19 -1.03 1.16
CA TRP A 9 -6.32 -1.90 0.79
C TRP A 9 -5.91 -2.97 -0.22
N VAL A 10 -4.88 -2.65 -0.99
CA VAL A 10 -4.33 -3.50 -2.05
C VAL A 10 -2.86 -3.74 -1.74
N PRO A 11 -2.37 -4.99 -1.81
CA PRO A 11 -1.00 -5.27 -1.44
C PRO A 11 0.01 -4.43 -2.22
N GLN A 12 1.03 -3.90 -1.55
CA GLN A 12 1.98 -3.01 -2.21
C GLN A 12 2.77 -3.71 -3.30
N PHE A 13 3.08 -5.01 -3.14
CA PHE A 13 3.79 -5.78 -4.17
C PHE A 13 2.98 -5.89 -5.46
N TYR A 14 1.66 -5.99 -5.38
CA TYR A 14 0.79 -6.01 -6.54
C TYR A 14 0.79 -4.65 -7.26
N LEU A 15 0.68 -3.56 -6.49
CA LEU A 15 0.69 -2.20 -7.05
C LEU A 15 2.02 -1.84 -7.74
N LYS A 16 3.14 -2.47 -7.36
CA LYS A 16 4.44 -2.27 -8.02
C LYS A 16 4.45 -2.74 -9.48
N GLU A 17 3.64 -3.71 -9.86
CA GLU A 17 3.59 -4.17 -11.25
C GLU A 17 3.00 -3.11 -12.20
N PHE A 18 2.25 -2.16 -11.65
CA PHE A 18 1.66 -1.03 -12.38
C PHE A 18 2.54 0.22 -12.36
N SER A 19 3.72 0.17 -11.73
CA SER A 19 4.59 1.33 -11.67
C SER A 19 5.17 1.68 -13.03
N THR A 20 5.48 2.96 -13.21
CA THR A 20 6.03 3.49 -14.46
C THR A 20 7.34 2.77 -14.84
N PRO A 21 7.65 2.61 -16.14
CA PRO A 21 8.86 1.90 -16.58
C PRO A 21 10.14 2.46 -15.98
N GLU A 22 10.19 3.77 -15.77
CA GLU A 22 11.36 4.50 -15.25
C GLU A 22 11.61 4.18 -13.77
N THR A 23 10.56 3.92 -13.01
CA THR A 23 10.66 3.80 -11.53
C THR A 23 10.43 2.39 -11.01
N ARG A 24 10.03 1.43 -11.85
CA ARG A 24 9.67 0.06 -11.45
C ARG A 24 10.73 -0.68 -10.65
N LYS A 25 12.01 -0.51 -11.01
CA LYS A 25 13.15 -1.16 -10.32
C LYS A 25 13.78 -0.29 -9.23
N MET A 26 13.25 0.91 -8.99
CA MET A 26 13.77 1.82 -7.99
C MET A 26 13.25 1.49 -6.59
N LYS A 27 13.94 2.01 -5.57
CA LYS A 27 13.53 1.87 -4.16
C LYS A 27 12.11 2.43 -3.89
N TYR A 28 11.71 3.43 -4.66
CA TYR A 28 10.42 4.11 -4.51
C TYR A 28 9.68 4.13 -5.84
N PRO A 29 9.03 3.02 -6.23
CA PRO A 29 8.28 2.95 -7.48
C PRO A 29 7.09 3.91 -7.45
N GLN A 30 6.79 4.49 -8.61
CA GLN A 30 5.73 5.47 -8.80
C GLN A 30 4.67 4.94 -9.76
N VAL A 31 3.43 5.35 -9.55
CA VAL A 31 2.27 5.01 -10.38
C VAL A 31 1.53 6.29 -10.76
N TRP A 32 0.88 6.25 -11.91
CA TRP A 32 -0.10 7.25 -12.30
C TRP A 32 -1.43 6.97 -11.59
N ILE A 33 -2.02 8.02 -11.04
CA ILE A 33 -3.39 8.00 -10.54
C ILE A 33 -4.23 8.92 -11.41
N PHE A 34 -5.40 8.43 -11.78
CA PHE A 34 -6.39 9.14 -12.58
C PHE A 34 -7.62 9.32 -11.73
N SER A 35 -8.14 10.55 -11.72
CA SER A 35 -9.44 10.79 -11.13
C SER A 35 -10.54 10.17 -11.99
N LYS A 36 -11.58 9.65 -11.35
CA LYS A 36 -12.79 9.18 -12.05
C LYS A 36 -13.71 10.35 -12.44
N HIS A 37 -13.62 11.46 -11.71
CA HIS A 37 -14.43 12.64 -11.93
C HIS A 37 -13.53 13.83 -12.24
N ASP A 38 -13.84 14.56 -13.31
CA ASP A 38 -13.05 15.72 -13.75
C ASP A 38 -12.97 16.82 -12.66
N SER A 39 -13.88 16.81 -11.68
CA SER A 39 -13.90 17.71 -10.53
C SER A 39 -12.89 17.36 -9.42
N ASP A 40 -12.44 16.10 -9.34
CA ASP A 40 -11.62 15.60 -8.23
C ASP A 40 -10.11 15.81 -8.47
N GLY A 41 -9.74 16.47 -9.57
CA GLY A 41 -8.38 16.94 -9.89
C GLY A 41 -7.75 16.26 -11.10
N GLU A 42 -6.57 16.77 -11.48
CA GLU A 42 -5.78 16.27 -12.61
C GLU A 42 -5.02 14.97 -12.29
N GLU A 43 -4.54 14.29 -13.32
CA GLU A 43 -3.69 13.10 -13.25
C GLU A 43 -2.40 13.38 -12.46
N GLN A 44 -1.99 12.46 -11.58
CA GLN A 44 -0.81 12.66 -10.76
C GLN A 44 0.09 11.44 -10.73
N ILE A 45 1.41 11.67 -10.65
CA ILE A 45 2.38 10.63 -10.34
C ILE A 45 2.64 10.60 -8.83
N THR A 46 2.45 9.45 -8.20
CA THR A 46 2.67 9.30 -6.75
C THR A 46 3.38 7.99 -6.43
N ARG A 47 3.93 7.88 -5.22
CA ARG A 47 4.60 6.65 -4.77
C ARG A 47 3.57 5.57 -4.48
N VAL A 48 3.88 4.31 -4.81
CA VAL A 48 3.03 3.15 -4.51
C VAL A 48 2.58 3.14 -3.03
N ARG A 49 3.48 3.47 -2.09
CA ARG A 49 3.16 3.53 -0.65
C ARG A 49 2.05 4.53 -0.27
N ASN A 50 1.69 5.46 -1.15
CA ASN A 50 0.66 6.46 -0.89
C ASN A 50 -0.70 6.06 -1.50
N VAL A 51 -0.73 5.07 -2.38
CA VAL A 51 -1.94 4.66 -3.11
C VAL A 51 -2.76 3.70 -2.28
N CYS A 52 -4.09 3.86 -2.26
CA CYS A 52 -5.02 3.00 -1.53
C CYS A 52 -4.63 2.80 -0.05
N ALA A 53 -3.96 3.79 0.54
CA ALA A 53 -3.51 3.74 1.91
C ALA A 53 -4.47 4.49 2.83
N LYS A 54 -4.85 3.88 3.95
CA LYS A 54 -5.63 4.53 5.02
C LYS A 54 -4.88 4.38 6.34
N ARG A 55 -4.97 5.41 7.17
CA ARG A 55 -4.39 5.37 8.51
C ARG A 55 -5.17 4.42 9.42
N TYR A 56 -4.47 3.47 10.02
CA TYR A 56 -4.98 2.49 10.98
C TYR A 56 -6.15 1.67 10.45
N LEU A 57 -6.05 1.21 9.20
CA LEU A 57 -7.13 0.50 8.52
C LEU A 57 -7.59 -0.75 9.26
N TYR A 58 -6.65 -1.62 9.65
CA TYR A 58 -6.93 -2.89 10.31
C TYR A 58 -6.72 -2.83 11.82
N SER A 59 -6.40 -1.63 12.33
CA SER A 59 -6.11 -1.39 13.74
C SER A 59 -7.09 -0.39 14.34
N PRO A 60 -8.42 -0.66 14.31
CA PRO A 60 -9.40 0.21 14.94
C PRO A 60 -9.16 0.27 16.46
N ARG A 61 -9.74 1.29 17.10
CA ARG A 61 -9.71 1.39 18.56
C ARG A 61 -10.84 0.55 19.15
N ASP A 62 -10.55 -0.14 20.25
CA ASP A 62 -11.56 -0.77 21.08
C ASP A 62 -12.27 0.26 22.00
N GLU A 63 -13.22 -0.20 22.81
CA GLU A 63 -13.97 0.61 23.78
C GLU A 63 -13.05 1.26 24.84
N SER A 64 -11.87 0.70 25.08
CA SER A 64 -10.84 1.24 25.99
C SER A 64 -9.92 2.27 25.32
N GLY A 65 -10.08 2.49 24.00
CA GLY A 65 -9.28 3.42 23.20
C GLY A 65 -7.93 2.84 22.75
N LEU A 66 -7.64 1.58 23.08
CA LEU A 66 -6.44 0.87 22.67
C LEU A 66 -6.59 0.35 21.24
N ARG A 67 -5.48 0.31 20.50
CA ARG A 67 -5.42 -0.28 19.15
C ARG A 67 -4.73 -1.63 19.24
N SER A 68 -5.37 -2.66 18.69
CA SER A 68 -4.69 -3.91 18.36
C SER A 68 -3.87 -3.73 17.07
N TRP A 69 -2.72 -4.38 16.99
CA TRP A 69 -1.79 -4.33 15.83
C TRP A 69 -1.53 -5.73 15.26
N GLU A 70 -2.13 -6.76 15.84
CA GLU A 70 -1.87 -8.16 15.49
C GLU A 70 -2.15 -8.43 14.00
N VAL A 71 -3.28 -7.92 13.50
CA VAL A 71 -3.66 -8.07 12.09
C VAL A 71 -2.70 -7.33 11.16
N ASP A 72 -2.23 -6.14 11.56
CA ASP A 72 -1.25 -5.38 10.77
C ASP A 72 0.08 -6.13 10.65
N ASP A 73 0.56 -6.69 11.75
CA ASP A 73 1.82 -7.43 11.81
C ASP A 73 1.76 -8.72 10.96
N GLU A 74 0.65 -9.47 11.04
CA GLU A 74 0.42 -10.67 10.23
C GLU A 74 0.37 -10.33 8.73
N LEU A 75 -0.40 -9.31 8.35
CA LEU A 75 -0.50 -8.88 6.95
C LEU A 75 0.84 -8.39 6.40
N GLN A 76 1.62 -7.66 7.20
CA GLN A 76 2.97 -7.25 6.81
C GLN A 76 3.89 -8.46 6.59
N GLY A 77 3.76 -9.50 7.43
CA GLY A 77 4.47 -10.77 7.25
C GLY A 77 4.12 -11.45 5.93
N VAL A 78 2.83 -11.55 5.63
CA VAL A 78 2.33 -12.13 4.38
C VAL A 78 2.83 -11.36 3.15
N GLU A 79 2.76 -10.02 3.15
CA GLU A 79 3.29 -9.21 2.05
C GLU A 79 4.79 -9.40 1.85
N SER A 80 5.55 -9.49 2.95
CA SER A 80 7.00 -9.67 2.92
C SER A 80 7.38 -11.03 2.34
N LEU A 81 6.58 -12.07 2.60
CA LEU A 81 6.75 -13.41 2.05
C LEU A 81 6.34 -13.50 0.57
N LEU A 82 5.19 -12.95 0.21
CA LEU A 82 4.63 -13.07 -1.13
C LEU A 82 5.29 -12.13 -2.14
N GLY A 83 5.76 -10.96 -1.71
CA GLY A 83 6.33 -9.95 -2.60
C GLY A 83 7.45 -10.46 -3.52
N PRO A 84 8.43 -11.25 -3.04
CA PRO A 84 9.46 -11.85 -3.88
C PRO A 84 8.97 -12.97 -4.81
N ILE A 85 7.85 -13.62 -4.47
CA ILE A 85 7.30 -14.77 -5.21
C ILE A 85 6.36 -14.30 -6.31
N TRP A 86 5.61 -13.23 -6.07
CA TRP A 86 4.58 -12.70 -6.96
C TRP A 86 5.03 -12.52 -8.42
N PRO A 87 6.23 -11.98 -8.73
CA PRO A 87 6.68 -11.83 -10.13
C PRO A 87 6.94 -13.16 -10.86
N ARG A 88 6.91 -14.30 -10.16
CA ARG A 88 7.10 -15.64 -10.73
C ARG A 88 5.78 -16.37 -10.96
N CYS A 89 4.67 -15.81 -10.48
CA CYS A 89 3.34 -16.40 -10.63
C CYS A 89 2.61 -15.96 -11.90
N TYR A 90 3.22 -15.09 -12.72
CA TYR A 90 2.66 -14.53 -13.93
C TYR A 90 3.70 -14.53 -15.06
#